data_AF-A0A6I1QR80-F1
#
_entry.id   AF-A0A6I1QR80-F1
#
_cell.length_a   1.000
_cell.length_b   1.000
_cell.length_c   1.000
_cell.angle_alpha   90.00
_cell.angle_beta   90.00
_cell.angle_gamma   90.00
#
_symmetry.space_group_name_H-M   'P 1'
#
loop_
_entity.id
_entity.type
_entity.pdbx_description
1 polymer ?
#
loop_
_entity_poly.entity_id
_entity_poly.type
_entity_poly.pdbx_seq_one_letter_code
_entity_poly.pdbx_strand_id
1 'polypeptide(L)'
;MELKLSWHRSAGGAAIRHQVNIHLGRSEGPAVVVSEGIFRKRVLCPQTSSGVGTLVIPLDMQTFPGLSPDNVLGSIRVAATRTWIRVHSLRVRCRTKSGLGSHRWRRTIANRNASDFNTQEFVGVELNGAPQEVSNPTRPLSFAHFNAYLPNDGYLAQQGLEGAAYAELVNSRGGMLALNHPFGASPGPRRRPPGSLDEAYVRQEALYLLEQDVLGADLLEVGYLEGRGGATISDHLMLWDLLVANRQHLGRVIGGVGVSDSHGSGPNVQQDDWPFCTWMVPATAPRPNRSQIVDLLRARRMAFGRYARGGRGLQHDTLFDFTIGGDPSLRMGEEGSLAPGSSTPLNVQLSEPDAGALWLIETHLATGPGYSLDIERGERQISQQAAVVDTTRAKAIRIELRDDSGVLASTNHVVVHPQ
;
A
#
# COMPACT_ATOMS: atom_id res chain seq x y z
N MET A 1 -9.60 -28.93 -21.10
CA MET A 1 -8.46 -28.70 -22.00
C MET A 1 -7.71 -27.50 -21.48
N GLU A 2 -6.50 -27.71 -20.97
CA GLU A 2 -5.65 -26.65 -20.42
C GLU A 2 -4.81 -26.08 -21.56
N LEU A 3 -4.95 -24.79 -21.84
CA LEU A 3 -4.24 -24.13 -22.93
C LEU A 3 -3.20 -23.19 -22.32
N LYS A 4 -1.94 -23.64 -22.33
CA LYS A 4 -0.79 -22.86 -21.86
C LYS A 4 -0.26 -22.05 -23.03
N LEU A 5 -0.39 -20.72 -22.96
CA LEU A 5 0.20 -19.80 -23.94
C LEU A 5 1.21 -18.90 -23.21
N SER A 6 2.47 -18.99 -23.62
CA SER A 6 3.57 -18.15 -23.15
C SER A 6 4.28 -17.54 -24.35
N TRP A 7 4.55 -16.24 -24.32
CA TRP A 7 5.33 -15.56 -25.36
C TRP A 7 6.28 -14.50 -24.76
N HIS A 8 7.45 -14.35 -25.38
CA HIS A 8 8.44 -13.30 -25.10
C HIS A 8 8.69 -12.46 -26.36
N ARG A 9 8.92 -11.15 -26.19
CA ARG A 9 9.36 -10.23 -27.25
C ARG A 9 10.89 -10.16 -27.28
N SER A 10 11.48 -10.22 -28.47
CA SER A 10 12.81 -9.66 -28.76
C SER A 10 12.68 -8.18 -29.17
N ALA A 11 13.56 -7.34 -28.66
CA ALA A 11 13.48 -5.89 -28.85
C ALA A 11 13.89 -5.48 -30.28
N GLY A 12 13.01 -4.79 -31.01
CA GLY A 12 13.35 -4.07 -32.25
C GLY A 12 12.27 -4.15 -33.34
N GLY A 13 11.80 -2.98 -33.80
CA GLY A 13 11.20 -2.78 -35.14
C GLY A 13 9.69 -3.00 -35.34
N ALA A 14 9.03 -1.96 -35.86
CA ALA A 14 7.69 -1.89 -36.49
C ALA A 14 6.43 -2.21 -35.65
N ALA A 15 5.29 -1.67 -36.08
CA ALA A 15 3.96 -1.92 -35.51
C ALA A 15 3.67 -3.43 -35.51
N ILE A 16 3.65 -4.03 -34.33
CA ILE A 16 3.54 -5.47 -34.15
C ILE A 16 2.06 -5.87 -34.29
N ARG A 17 1.75 -6.70 -35.29
CA ARG A 17 0.50 -7.48 -35.32
C ARG A 17 0.65 -8.62 -34.34
N HIS A 18 0.03 -8.54 -33.17
CA HIS A 18 0.02 -9.63 -32.21
C HIS A 18 -1.02 -10.68 -32.63
N GLN A 19 -0.65 -11.97 -32.59
CA GLN A 19 -1.52 -13.08 -32.96
C GLN A 19 -1.72 -13.99 -31.75
N VAL A 20 -2.98 -14.18 -31.33
CA VAL A 20 -3.37 -15.27 -30.44
C VAL A 20 -3.88 -16.40 -31.32
N ASN A 21 -3.32 -17.60 -31.20
CA ASN A 21 -3.76 -18.79 -31.92
C ASN A 21 -4.66 -19.62 -31.00
N ILE A 22 -5.93 -19.74 -31.37
CA ILE A 22 -6.89 -20.59 -30.65
C ILE A 22 -7.18 -21.79 -31.53
N HIS A 23 -6.88 -23.00 -31.04
CA HIS A 23 -7.23 -24.26 -31.71
C HIS A 23 -8.61 -24.69 -31.24
N LEU A 24 -9.59 -24.64 -32.14
CA LEU A 24 -10.94 -25.13 -31.88
C LEU A 24 -11.09 -26.53 -32.48
N GLY A 25 -11.60 -27.49 -31.70
CA GLY A 25 -12.02 -28.79 -32.22
C GLY A 25 -13.30 -28.69 -33.03
N ARG A 26 -13.67 -29.78 -33.74
CA ARG A 26 -14.84 -29.87 -34.63
C ARG A 26 -16.08 -29.24 -34.00
N SER A 27 -16.57 -28.18 -34.63
CA SER A 27 -17.74 -27.43 -34.19
C SER A 27 -18.62 -27.14 -35.41
N GLU A 28 -19.89 -27.52 -35.33
CA GLU A 28 -20.90 -27.14 -36.33
C GLU A 28 -21.34 -25.69 -36.04
N GLY A 29 -20.47 -24.75 -36.47
CA GLY A 29 -20.56 -23.29 -36.24
C GLY A 29 -20.44 -22.86 -34.77
N PRO A 30 -20.55 -21.57 -34.40
CA PRO A 30 -20.33 -20.31 -35.13
C PRO A 30 -19.30 -19.36 -34.43
N ALA A 31 -19.57 -18.03 -34.38
CA ALA A 31 -18.65 -16.94 -34.02
C ALA A 31 -18.02 -16.99 -32.60
N VAL A 32 -16.75 -16.59 -32.52
CA VAL A 32 -16.05 -16.34 -31.25
C VAL A 32 -16.34 -14.92 -30.76
N VAL A 33 -16.74 -14.76 -29.50
CA VAL A 33 -16.84 -13.46 -28.83
C VAL A 33 -15.65 -13.31 -27.90
N VAL A 34 -14.75 -12.38 -28.23
CA VAL A 34 -13.65 -11.99 -27.35
C VAL A 34 -14.12 -10.81 -26.53
N SER A 35 -14.00 -10.92 -25.20
CA SER A 35 -14.53 -9.93 -24.26
C SER A 35 -13.47 -9.58 -23.22
N GLU A 36 -13.12 -8.30 -23.19
CA GLU A 36 -12.55 -7.62 -22.03
C GLU A 36 -13.63 -6.69 -21.48
N GLY A 37 -13.69 -6.39 -20.18
CA GLY A 37 -14.87 -5.78 -19.52
C GLY A 37 -15.48 -4.50 -20.12
N ILE A 38 -14.90 -3.90 -21.18
CA ILE A 38 -15.36 -2.72 -21.92
C ILE A 38 -15.62 -2.94 -23.42
N PHE A 39 -15.16 -4.05 -24.01
CA PHE A 39 -15.27 -4.31 -25.46
C PHE A 39 -15.72 -5.74 -25.75
N ARG A 40 -16.68 -5.89 -26.67
CA ARG A 40 -17.10 -7.18 -27.22
C ARG A 40 -16.87 -7.17 -28.72
N LYS A 41 -15.92 -7.97 -29.20
CA LYS A 41 -15.73 -8.19 -30.64
C LYS A 41 -16.17 -9.59 -31.00
N ARG A 42 -17.11 -9.69 -31.94
CA ARG A 42 -17.52 -10.95 -32.56
C ARG A 42 -16.61 -11.21 -33.75
N VAL A 43 -15.90 -12.33 -33.74
CA VAL A 43 -15.05 -12.78 -34.83
C VAL A 43 -15.67 -14.05 -35.41
N LEU A 44 -15.98 -14.03 -36.69
CA LEU A 44 -16.47 -15.21 -37.39
C LEU A 44 -15.30 -16.17 -37.62
N CYS A 45 -15.42 -17.41 -37.13
CA CYS A 45 -14.45 -18.45 -37.43
C CYS A 45 -14.71 -19.00 -38.84
N PRO A 46 -13.71 -19.02 -39.74
CA PRO A 46 -13.84 -19.73 -41.01
C PRO A 46 -14.02 -21.23 -40.75
N GLN A 47 -14.98 -21.87 -41.42
CA GLN A 47 -15.08 -23.33 -41.39
C GLN A 47 -13.89 -23.92 -42.13
N THR A 48 -13.13 -24.79 -41.46
CA THR A 48 -12.07 -25.59 -42.09
C THR A 48 -12.54 -27.03 -42.24
N SER A 49 -12.30 -27.63 -43.41
CA SER A 49 -12.65 -29.04 -43.70
C SER A 49 -11.94 -30.05 -42.78
N SER A 50 -10.84 -29.64 -42.14
CA SER A 50 -10.08 -30.45 -41.19
C SER A 50 -10.65 -30.45 -39.76
N GLY A 51 -11.62 -29.59 -39.43
CA GLY A 51 -12.18 -29.49 -38.08
C GLY A 51 -11.23 -28.92 -37.02
N VAL A 52 -10.08 -28.38 -37.44
CA VAL A 52 -9.18 -27.59 -36.62
C VAL A 52 -9.01 -26.25 -37.30
N GLY A 53 -9.52 -25.20 -36.68
CA GLY A 53 -9.33 -23.81 -37.11
C GLY A 53 -8.34 -23.12 -36.19
N THR A 54 -7.44 -22.33 -36.76
CA THR A 54 -6.66 -21.34 -36.01
C THR A 54 -7.36 -20.00 -36.15
N LEU A 55 -7.96 -19.51 -35.06
CA LEU A 55 -8.45 -18.13 -35.04
C LEU A 55 -7.27 -17.22 -34.73
N VAL A 56 -6.89 -16.36 -35.67
CA VAL A 56 -5.91 -15.29 -35.45
C VAL A 56 -6.65 -14.02 -35.10
N ILE A 57 -6.54 -13.56 -33.86
CA ILE A 57 -7.08 -12.26 -33.44
C ILE A 57 -5.94 -11.24 -33.52
N PRO A 58 -5.94 -10.32 -34.51
CA PRO A 58 -4.99 -9.21 -34.51
C PRO A 58 -5.32 -8.30 -33.33
N LEU A 59 -4.44 -8.27 -32.33
CA LEU A 59 -4.47 -7.24 -31.29
C LEU A 59 -3.63 -6.07 -31.79
N ASP A 60 -4.24 -5.19 -32.58
CA ASP A 60 -3.67 -3.88 -32.84
C ASP A 60 -4.48 -2.79 -32.10
N MET A 61 -3.84 -1.66 -31.84
CA MET A 61 -4.47 -0.55 -31.11
C MET A 61 -5.58 0.16 -31.91
N GLN A 62 -5.70 -0.08 -33.22
CA GLN A 62 -6.79 0.48 -34.04
C GLN A 62 -8.08 -0.36 -33.89
N THR A 63 -7.92 -1.68 -33.70
CA THR A 63 -8.98 -2.67 -33.59
C THR A 63 -9.55 -2.74 -32.17
N PHE A 64 -8.73 -2.38 -31.17
CA PHE A 64 -9.11 -2.25 -29.77
C PHE A 64 -8.60 -0.92 -29.21
N PRO A 65 -9.25 0.21 -29.54
CA PRO A 65 -8.86 1.51 -29.03
C PRO A 65 -8.97 1.52 -27.49
N GLY A 66 -7.82 1.67 -26.81
CA GLY A 66 -7.75 1.70 -25.35
C GLY A 66 -7.09 0.50 -24.68
N LEU A 67 -6.50 -0.44 -25.43
CA LEU A 67 -5.64 -1.45 -24.81
C LEU A 67 -4.35 -0.80 -24.27
N SER A 68 -4.17 -0.80 -22.94
CA SER A 68 -2.87 -0.60 -22.28
C SER A 68 -1.89 -1.77 -22.42
N PRO A 69 -0.58 -1.50 -22.30
CA PRO A 69 0.51 -2.46 -22.13
C PRO A 69 0.38 -3.59 -21.10
N ASP A 70 -0.60 -3.56 -20.19
CA ASP A 70 -0.75 -4.53 -19.08
C ASP A 70 -2.13 -5.20 -19.03
N ASN A 71 -2.90 -5.17 -20.12
CA ASN A 71 -4.25 -5.72 -20.08
C ASN A 71 -4.25 -7.23 -19.91
N VAL A 72 -5.26 -7.65 -19.15
CA VAL A 72 -5.61 -9.05 -18.97
C VAL A 72 -6.86 -9.32 -19.80
N LEU A 73 -6.74 -10.11 -20.87
CA LEU A 73 -7.91 -10.63 -21.56
C LEU A 73 -8.63 -11.60 -20.62
N GLY A 74 -9.70 -11.13 -19.99
CA GLY A 74 -10.39 -11.85 -18.91
C GLY A 74 -11.34 -12.96 -19.35
N SER A 75 -11.76 -13.01 -20.63
CA SER A 75 -12.59 -14.11 -21.13
C SER A 75 -12.62 -14.26 -22.66
N ILE A 76 -12.70 -15.50 -23.14
CA ILE A 76 -12.97 -15.84 -24.54
C ILE A 76 -14.19 -16.75 -24.55
N ARG A 77 -15.24 -16.39 -25.31
CA ARG A 77 -16.44 -17.22 -25.48
C ARG A 77 -16.48 -17.77 -26.89
N VAL A 78 -16.52 -19.08 -27.02
CA VAL A 78 -16.73 -19.75 -28.31
C VAL A 78 -18.20 -20.14 -28.36
N ALA A 79 -18.99 -19.48 -29.22
CA ALA A 79 -20.30 -20.02 -29.53
C ALA A 79 -20.03 -21.21 -30.45
N ALA A 80 -20.11 -22.41 -29.92
CA ALA A 80 -20.24 -23.65 -30.67
C ALA A 80 -20.65 -24.69 -29.63
N THR A 81 -21.91 -25.11 -29.66
CA THR A 81 -22.49 -26.16 -28.80
C THR A 81 -21.86 -26.25 -27.39
N ARG A 82 -22.27 -25.33 -26.50
CA ARG A 82 -22.13 -25.38 -25.03
C ARG A 82 -20.75 -25.76 -24.44
N THR A 83 -19.63 -25.42 -25.09
CA THR A 83 -18.31 -25.59 -24.47
C THR A 83 -17.79 -24.27 -23.90
N TRP A 84 -17.52 -24.23 -22.59
CA TRP A 84 -16.99 -23.06 -21.89
C TRP A 84 -15.48 -23.19 -21.75
N ILE A 85 -14.72 -22.22 -22.26
CA ILE A 85 -13.30 -22.08 -21.95
C ILE A 85 -13.17 -20.91 -20.98
N ARG A 86 -12.89 -21.21 -19.71
CA ARG A 86 -12.60 -20.20 -18.70
C ARG A 86 -11.11 -19.86 -18.77
N VAL A 87 -10.80 -18.75 -19.43
CA VAL A 87 -9.46 -18.15 -19.36
C VAL A 87 -9.38 -17.40 -18.04
N HIS A 88 -8.56 -17.87 -17.11
CA HIS A 88 -8.44 -17.24 -15.78
C HIS A 88 -7.71 -15.90 -15.83
N SER A 89 -6.71 -15.77 -16.70
CA SER A 89 -6.08 -14.50 -17.09
C SER A 89 -5.18 -14.71 -18.31
N LEU A 90 -5.07 -13.72 -19.20
CA LEU A 90 -4.06 -13.66 -20.26
C LEU A 90 -3.39 -12.28 -20.21
N ARG A 91 -2.17 -12.22 -19.67
CA ARG A 91 -1.42 -10.98 -19.48
C ARG A 91 -0.60 -10.65 -20.74
N VAL A 92 -0.94 -9.56 -21.41
CA VAL A 92 -0.14 -9.01 -22.50
C VAL A 92 0.85 -8.03 -21.85
N ARG A 93 2.17 -8.29 -21.91
CA ARG A 93 3.19 -7.34 -21.46
C ARG A 93 3.73 -6.54 -22.64
N CYS A 94 3.48 -5.23 -22.68
CA CYS A 94 4.18 -4.34 -23.60
C CYS A 94 5.16 -3.46 -22.82
N ARG A 95 6.46 -3.52 -23.16
CA ARG A 95 7.43 -2.56 -22.61
C ARG A 95 7.25 -1.22 -23.34
N THR A 96 6.55 -0.27 -22.74
CA THR A 96 6.67 1.15 -23.11
C THR A 96 7.12 1.96 -21.91
N LYS A 97 8.01 2.93 -22.16
CA LYS A 97 8.53 3.87 -21.16
C LYS A 97 7.39 4.69 -20.54
N SER A 98 7.51 4.97 -19.24
CA SER A 98 6.69 5.91 -18.48
C SER A 98 6.55 7.26 -19.22
N GLY A 99 5.32 7.76 -19.38
CA GLY A 99 5.07 9.06 -20.04
C GLY A 99 3.61 9.52 -19.95
N LEU A 100 3.35 10.78 -20.32
CA LEU A 100 2.03 11.45 -20.19
C LEU A 100 0.85 10.64 -20.79
N GLY A 101 1.08 9.88 -21.85
CA GLY A 101 0.07 9.02 -22.47
C GLY A 101 -0.44 7.90 -21.56
N SER A 102 0.43 7.30 -20.73
CA SER A 102 0.01 6.26 -19.78
C SER A 102 -0.79 6.86 -18.62
N HIS A 103 -0.48 8.10 -18.20
CA HIS A 103 -1.22 8.79 -17.14
C HIS A 103 -2.67 9.10 -17.54
N ARG A 104 -2.89 9.62 -18.76
CA ARG A 104 -4.24 9.91 -19.26
C ARG A 104 -5.11 8.65 -19.27
N TRP A 105 -4.54 7.53 -19.72
CA TRP A 105 -5.24 6.25 -19.77
C TRP A 105 -5.53 5.68 -18.37
N ARG A 106 -4.57 5.74 -17.44
CA ARG A 106 -4.78 5.35 -16.03
C ARG A 106 -5.92 6.15 -15.40
N ARG A 107 -6.00 7.45 -15.69
CA ARG A 107 -7.13 8.29 -15.25
C ARG A 107 -8.46 7.85 -15.84
N THR A 108 -8.50 7.45 -17.11
CA THR A 108 -9.73 6.92 -17.73
C THR A 108 -10.21 5.64 -17.03
N ILE A 109 -9.30 4.72 -16.72
CA ILE A 109 -9.65 3.54 -15.91
C ILE A 109 -10.12 3.94 -14.53
N ALA A 110 -9.40 4.85 -13.88
CA ALA A 110 -9.70 5.24 -12.52
C ALA A 110 -11.08 5.88 -12.37
N ASN A 111 -11.43 6.78 -13.28
CA ASN A 111 -12.76 7.39 -13.32
C ASN A 111 -13.86 6.36 -13.58
N ARG A 112 -13.58 5.35 -14.40
CA ARG A 112 -14.53 4.27 -14.65
C ARG A 112 -14.73 3.41 -13.41
N ASN A 113 -13.65 2.93 -12.80
CA ASN A 113 -13.73 2.10 -11.59
C ASN A 113 -14.42 2.86 -10.45
N ALA A 114 -14.11 4.14 -10.28
CA ALA A 114 -14.80 5.00 -9.32
C ALA A 114 -16.31 5.00 -9.53
N SER A 115 -16.77 5.08 -10.79
CA SER A 115 -18.18 5.00 -11.15
C SER A 115 -18.78 3.59 -10.98
N ASP A 116 -18.07 2.56 -11.46
CA ASP A 116 -18.57 1.17 -11.51
C ASP A 116 -18.64 0.54 -10.10
N PHE A 117 -17.69 0.90 -9.22
CA PHE A 117 -17.54 0.33 -7.87
C PHE A 117 -17.86 1.30 -6.75
N ASN A 118 -18.29 2.54 -7.07
CA ASN A 118 -18.58 3.58 -6.07
C ASN A 118 -17.37 3.87 -5.16
N THR A 119 -16.17 3.89 -5.74
CA THR A 119 -14.89 4.12 -5.05
C THR A 119 -14.31 5.49 -5.40
N GLN A 120 -13.29 5.92 -4.64
CA GLN A 120 -12.42 7.02 -5.03
C GLN A 120 -11.05 6.46 -5.39
N GLU A 121 -10.49 6.89 -6.51
CA GLU A 121 -9.18 6.44 -6.96
C GLU A 121 -8.17 7.58 -6.96
N PHE A 122 -6.96 7.31 -6.46
CA PHE A 122 -5.79 8.17 -6.60
C PHE A 122 -4.95 7.64 -7.75
N VAL A 123 -4.71 8.47 -8.77
CA VAL A 123 -3.83 8.10 -9.87
C VAL A 123 -2.41 8.51 -9.50
N GLY A 124 -1.64 7.55 -9.00
CA GLY A 124 -0.25 7.73 -8.61
C GLY A 124 0.74 6.98 -9.50
N VAL A 125 2.02 7.21 -9.22
CA VAL A 125 3.14 6.40 -9.70
C VAL A 125 3.99 6.11 -8.47
N GLU A 126 4.26 4.83 -8.20
CA GLU A 126 5.34 4.47 -7.29
C GLU A 126 6.65 4.91 -7.94
N LEU A 127 7.32 5.84 -7.27
CA LEU A 127 8.62 6.30 -7.70
C LEU A 127 9.67 5.33 -7.23
N ASN A 128 10.46 4.79 -8.15
CA ASN A 128 11.76 4.24 -7.79
C ASN A 128 12.73 5.41 -7.70
N GLY A 129 13.21 5.73 -6.49
CA GLY A 129 14.28 6.71 -6.31
C GLY A 129 15.50 6.31 -7.15
N ALA A 130 16.30 7.28 -7.57
CA ALA A 130 17.64 6.99 -8.08
C ALA A 130 18.41 6.19 -7.00
N PRO A 131 19.37 5.32 -7.37
CA PRO A 131 20.25 4.73 -6.37
C PRO A 131 20.98 5.89 -5.69
N GLN A 132 20.63 6.18 -4.44
CA GLN A 132 21.45 7.08 -3.64
C GLN A 132 22.78 6.36 -3.44
N GLU A 133 23.90 6.98 -3.81
CA GLU A 133 25.23 6.51 -3.42
C GLU A 133 25.33 6.58 -1.88
N VAL A 134 24.72 5.62 -1.20
CA VAL A 134 24.97 5.44 0.22
C VAL A 134 26.38 4.89 0.29
N SER A 135 27.30 5.64 0.87
CA SER A 135 28.69 5.26 1.15
C SER A 135 28.82 4.08 2.14
N ASN A 136 27.75 3.29 2.32
CA ASN A 136 27.72 2.11 3.18
C ASN A 136 27.99 0.85 2.33
N PRO A 137 29.23 0.33 2.32
CA PRO A 137 29.63 -0.82 1.49
C PRO A 137 28.92 -2.13 1.86
N THR A 138 28.11 -2.16 2.93
CA THR A 138 27.34 -3.34 3.35
C THR A 138 25.91 -3.34 2.81
N ARG A 139 25.44 -2.27 2.17
CA ARG A 139 24.13 -2.20 1.52
C ARG A 139 24.26 -2.21 0.00
N PRO A 140 23.82 -3.26 -0.71
CA PRO A 140 23.48 -3.10 -2.12
C PRO A 140 22.28 -2.17 -2.21
N LEU A 141 22.52 -0.90 -2.53
CA LEU A 141 21.58 0.15 -2.97
C LEU A 141 20.11 -0.29 -2.94
N SER A 142 19.44 -0.21 -1.79
CA SER A 142 17.99 -0.33 -1.76
C SER A 142 17.43 0.96 -2.33
N PHE A 143 16.86 0.87 -3.54
CA PHE A 143 16.10 1.95 -4.13
C PHE A 143 14.97 2.32 -3.15
N ALA A 144 15.01 3.51 -2.58
CA ALA A 144 13.88 4.04 -1.83
C ALA A 144 12.71 4.18 -2.80
N HIS A 145 11.57 3.62 -2.45
CA HIS A 145 10.37 3.76 -3.26
C HIS A 145 9.42 4.74 -2.59
N PHE A 146 8.67 5.50 -3.37
CA PHE A 146 7.75 6.48 -2.81
C PHE A 146 6.39 6.48 -3.50
N ASN A 147 5.34 6.68 -2.71
CA ASN A 147 3.98 6.91 -3.18
C ASN A 147 3.55 8.35 -2.85
N ALA A 148 3.14 9.10 -3.88
CA ALA A 148 2.60 10.45 -3.70
C ALA A 148 1.06 10.43 -3.63
N TYR A 149 0.51 11.05 -2.59
CA TYR A 149 -0.92 11.30 -2.42
C TYR A 149 -1.21 12.76 -2.72
N LEU A 150 -1.92 13.03 -3.82
CA LEU A 150 -2.20 14.39 -4.27
C LEU A 150 -3.70 14.72 -4.12
N PRO A 151 -4.05 15.95 -3.71
CA PRO A 151 -5.45 16.36 -3.57
C PRO A 151 -6.14 16.49 -4.94
N ASN A 152 -5.36 16.60 -6.01
CA ASN A 152 -5.80 16.77 -7.40
C ASN A 152 -5.11 15.76 -8.33
N ASP A 153 -5.66 15.51 -9.52
CA ASP A 153 -5.14 14.56 -10.52
C ASP A 153 -3.82 14.98 -11.21
N GLY A 154 -2.91 15.63 -10.48
CA GLY A 154 -1.64 16.10 -11.01
C GLY A 154 -0.72 14.93 -11.36
N TYR A 155 -0.23 14.90 -12.61
CA TYR A 155 0.95 14.10 -12.94
C TYR A 155 2.19 14.86 -12.50
N LEU A 156 3.04 14.25 -11.69
CA LEU A 156 4.36 14.77 -11.38
C LEU A 156 5.37 14.11 -12.29
N ALA A 157 5.99 14.90 -13.18
CA ALA A 157 7.08 14.43 -14.00
C ALA A 157 8.31 14.20 -13.11
N GLN A 158 8.75 12.94 -13.04
CA GLN A 158 9.77 12.48 -12.09
C GLN A 158 11.23 12.84 -12.47
N GLN A 159 11.49 13.20 -13.72
CA GLN A 159 12.84 13.02 -14.30
C GLN A 159 13.94 13.75 -13.51
N GLY A 160 14.76 12.97 -12.80
CA GLY A 160 15.99 13.42 -12.14
C GLY A 160 15.84 13.89 -10.69
N LEU A 161 14.65 13.81 -10.07
CA LEU A 161 14.48 14.23 -8.68
C LEU A 161 14.86 13.12 -7.69
N GLU A 162 15.65 13.48 -6.68
CA GLU A 162 15.91 12.66 -5.49
C GLU A 162 14.74 12.76 -4.48
N GLY A 163 14.76 11.91 -3.44
CA GLY A 163 13.66 11.79 -2.46
C GLY A 163 13.20 13.12 -1.88
N ALA A 164 14.11 13.90 -1.27
CA ALA A 164 13.77 15.16 -0.63
C ALA A 164 13.21 16.21 -1.61
N ALA A 165 13.84 16.37 -2.77
CA ALA A 165 13.36 17.28 -3.81
C ALA A 165 11.99 16.85 -4.38
N TYR A 166 11.73 15.54 -4.45
CA TYR A 166 10.43 15.03 -4.84
C TYR A 166 9.37 15.26 -3.76
N ALA A 167 9.72 15.08 -2.49
CA ALA A 167 8.84 15.40 -1.37
C ALA A 167 8.46 16.88 -1.36
N GLU A 168 9.43 17.78 -1.53
CA GLU A 168 9.18 19.22 -1.67
C GLU A 168 8.21 19.51 -2.82
N LEU A 169 8.41 18.89 -3.99
CA LEU A 169 7.49 19.04 -5.13
C LEU A 169 6.08 18.54 -4.81
N VAL A 170 5.94 17.38 -4.15
CA VAL A 170 4.64 16.84 -3.75
C VAL A 170 3.94 17.77 -2.75
N ASN A 171 4.69 18.23 -1.74
CA ASN A 171 4.20 19.12 -0.70
C ASN A 171 3.83 20.50 -1.26
N SER A 172 4.58 21.03 -2.24
CA SER A 172 4.24 22.28 -2.94
C SER A 172 2.94 22.18 -3.75
N ARG A 173 2.45 20.95 -3.99
CA ARG A 173 1.15 20.69 -4.63
C ARG A 173 0.05 20.34 -3.63
N GLY A 174 0.32 20.54 -2.34
CA GLY A 174 -0.60 20.21 -1.25
C GLY A 174 -0.77 18.71 -1.04
N GLY A 175 0.14 17.89 -1.56
CA GLY A 175 0.15 16.44 -1.37
C GLY A 175 0.83 15.99 -0.08
N MET A 176 1.11 14.69 -0.04
CA MET A 176 1.97 14.02 0.93
C MET A 176 2.73 12.88 0.25
N LEU A 177 3.93 12.59 0.74
CA LEU A 177 4.79 11.51 0.24
C LEU A 177 4.92 10.40 1.28
N ALA A 178 4.64 9.16 0.89
CA ALA A 178 4.98 7.97 1.67
C ALA A 178 6.30 7.36 1.20
N LEU A 179 7.17 7.00 2.14
CA LEU A 179 8.29 6.10 1.93
C LEU A 179 7.78 4.65 1.99
N ASN A 180 7.91 3.93 0.89
CA ASN A 180 7.43 2.57 0.75
C ASN A 180 8.44 1.57 1.29
N HIS A 181 7.94 0.46 1.85
CA HIS A 181 8.72 -0.71 2.29
C HIS A 181 10.17 -0.38 2.72
N PRO A 182 10.38 0.34 3.84
CA PRO A 182 11.66 0.97 4.18
C PRO A 182 12.85 0.01 4.30
N PHE A 183 12.58 -1.28 4.54
CA PHE A 183 13.62 -2.32 4.58
C PHE A 183 13.93 -2.95 3.21
N GLY A 184 13.17 -2.63 2.17
CA GLY A 184 13.39 -3.00 0.77
C GLY A 184 12.20 -3.71 0.10
N ALA A 185 12.11 -3.53 -1.21
CA ALA A 185 11.02 -4.06 -2.04
C ALA A 185 11.03 -5.58 -2.23
N SER A 186 12.20 -6.22 -2.18
CA SER A 186 12.27 -7.67 -2.44
C SER A 186 11.88 -8.48 -1.20
N PRO A 187 11.29 -9.67 -1.37
CA PRO A 187 11.33 -10.69 -0.34
C PRO A 187 12.81 -10.94 -0.03
N GLY A 188 13.29 -10.46 1.12
CA GLY A 188 14.67 -10.67 1.53
C GLY A 188 14.93 -12.18 1.61
N PRO A 189 16.19 -12.64 1.47
CA PRO A 189 16.49 -14.00 1.83
C PRO A 189 15.96 -14.25 3.24
N ARG A 190 15.16 -15.32 3.44
CA ARG A 190 14.79 -15.88 4.76
C ARG A 190 16.01 -16.39 5.52
N ARG A 191 17.15 -15.69 5.45
CA ARG A 191 18.44 -16.04 6.03
C ARG A 191 18.44 -15.86 7.56
N ARG A 192 17.34 -15.40 8.14
CA ARG A 192 17.16 -15.32 9.57
C ARG A 192 15.92 -16.14 9.96
N PRO A 193 15.97 -16.86 11.10
CA PRO A 193 14.79 -17.52 11.65
C PRO A 193 13.61 -16.54 11.71
N PRO A 194 12.37 -17.00 11.47
CA PRO A 194 11.19 -16.18 11.69
C PRO A 194 11.21 -15.65 13.13
N GLY A 195 11.11 -14.33 13.34
CA GLY A 195 10.95 -13.78 14.69
C GLY A 195 11.64 -12.46 15.05
N SER A 196 12.45 -11.84 14.19
CA SER A 196 12.83 -10.41 14.21
C SER A 196 14.04 -10.18 13.31
N LEU A 197 14.11 -9.01 12.67
CA LEU A 197 15.41 -8.48 12.31
C LEU A 197 16.25 -8.32 13.59
N ASP A 198 17.57 -8.27 13.45
CA ASP A 198 18.37 -7.85 14.61
C ASP A 198 17.90 -6.45 14.98
N GLU A 199 17.54 -6.17 16.24
CA GLU A 199 17.16 -4.82 16.67
C GLU A 199 18.21 -3.80 16.22
N ALA A 200 19.48 -4.19 16.17
CA ALA A 200 20.56 -3.37 15.64
C ALA A 200 20.33 -2.94 14.18
N TYR A 201 19.73 -3.79 13.35
CA TYR A 201 19.38 -3.46 11.97
C TYR A 201 18.21 -2.48 11.89
N VAL A 202 17.17 -2.66 12.71
CA VAL A 202 16.05 -1.69 12.78
C VAL A 202 16.57 -0.32 13.25
N ARG A 203 17.44 -0.30 14.26
CA ARG A 203 18.10 0.92 14.75
C ARG A 203 19.02 1.54 13.69
N GLN A 204 19.76 0.74 12.93
CA GLN A 204 20.59 1.23 11.83
C GLN A 204 19.73 1.86 10.73
N GLU A 205 18.59 1.26 10.38
CA GLU A 205 17.63 1.85 9.43
C GLU A 205 17.06 3.17 9.96
N ALA A 206 16.66 3.19 11.24
CA ALA A 206 16.16 4.40 11.88
C ALA A 206 17.20 5.52 11.87
N LEU A 207 18.46 5.22 12.22
CA LEU A 207 19.55 6.19 12.19
C LEU A 207 19.75 6.76 10.78
N TYR A 208 19.81 5.89 9.78
CA TYR A 208 19.95 6.29 8.39
C TYR A 208 18.82 7.22 7.96
N LEU A 209 17.56 6.85 8.22
CA LEU A 209 16.42 7.69 7.87
C LEU A 209 16.42 9.00 8.64
N LEU A 210 16.79 9.01 9.92
CA LEU A 210 16.88 10.24 10.71
C LEU A 210 17.97 11.20 10.19
N GLU A 211 19.13 10.68 9.78
CA GLU A 211 20.21 11.45 9.15
C GLU A 211 19.82 12.02 7.79
N GLN A 212 18.91 11.34 7.07
CA GLN A 212 18.43 11.72 5.75
C GLN A 212 17.09 12.47 5.78
N ASP A 213 16.62 12.91 6.95
CA ASP A 213 15.29 13.54 7.14
C ASP A 213 14.13 12.71 6.54
N VAL A 214 14.21 11.39 6.69
CA VAL A 214 13.32 10.37 6.11
C VAL A 214 13.13 10.57 4.61
N LEU A 215 14.17 11.06 3.94
CA LEU A 215 14.18 11.38 2.51
C LEU A 215 13.07 12.38 2.13
N GLY A 216 12.68 13.25 3.06
CA GLY A 216 11.59 14.21 2.93
C GLY A 216 10.18 13.62 3.08
N ALA A 217 10.04 12.31 3.30
CA ALA A 217 8.71 11.68 3.39
C ALA A 217 7.90 12.18 4.59
N ASP A 218 6.59 12.27 4.41
CA ASP A 218 5.62 12.64 5.46
C ASP A 218 5.02 11.40 6.13
N LEU A 219 4.96 10.30 5.37
CA LEU A 219 4.37 9.03 5.75
C LEU A 219 5.38 7.90 5.59
N LEU A 220 5.24 6.85 6.39
CA LEU A 220 5.98 5.61 6.29
C LEU A 220 5.00 4.47 5.99
N GLU A 221 5.31 3.61 5.03
CA GLU A 221 4.56 2.37 4.87
C GLU A 221 4.91 1.41 6.03
N VAL A 222 3.89 1.09 6.81
CA VAL A 222 3.94 0.23 7.98
C VAL A 222 2.85 -0.84 7.79
N GLY A 223 3.24 -2.09 7.57
CA GLY A 223 2.23 -3.12 7.29
C GLY A 223 2.68 -4.22 6.35
N TYR A 224 3.76 -4.91 6.67
CA TYR A 224 4.12 -6.13 5.96
C TYR A 224 4.22 -7.26 6.98
N LEU A 225 3.43 -8.33 6.80
CA LEU A 225 3.41 -9.45 7.72
C LEU A 225 4.81 -10.04 7.83
N GLU A 226 5.37 -10.45 6.69
CA GLU A 226 6.72 -10.98 6.59
C GLU A 226 7.28 -10.72 5.18
N GLY A 227 8.55 -10.32 5.10
CA GLY A 227 9.39 -10.62 3.94
C GLY A 227 9.92 -9.41 3.17
N ARG A 228 9.29 -8.24 3.19
CA ARG A 228 9.87 -7.03 2.56
C ARG A 228 11.17 -6.67 3.28
N GLY A 229 12.30 -6.80 2.58
CA GLY A 229 13.62 -6.65 3.18
C GLY A 229 13.98 -7.69 4.25
N GLY A 230 13.18 -8.76 4.40
CA GLY A 230 13.30 -9.70 5.52
C GLY A 230 12.73 -9.19 6.84
N ALA A 231 12.03 -8.06 6.85
CA ALA A 231 11.39 -7.49 8.04
C ALA A 231 10.02 -8.11 8.32
N THR A 232 9.70 -8.18 9.62
CA THR A 232 8.38 -8.53 10.16
C THR A 232 7.57 -7.27 10.42
N ILE A 233 6.28 -7.42 10.74
CA ILE A 233 5.45 -6.29 11.19
C ILE A 233 6.03 -5.60 12.43
N SER A 234 6.58 -6.37 13.38
CA SER A 234 7.20 -5.83 14.61
C SER A 234 8.38 -4.91 14.29
N ASP A 235 9.19 -5.27 13.28
CA ASP A 235 10.34 -4.46 12.85
C ASP A 235 9.90 -3.13 12.23
N HIS A 236 8.83 -3.14 11.41
CA HIS A 236 8.26 -1.90 10.84
C HIS A 236 7.65 -1.00 11.91
N LEU A 237 6.94 -1.59 12.87
CA LEU A 237 6.37 -0.88 14.01
C LEU A 237 7.47 -0.25 14.88
N MET A 238 8.54 -0.99 15.16
CA MET A 238 9.69 -0.49 15.92
C MET A 238 10.41 0.63 15.17
N LEU A 239 10.61 0.50 13.85
CA LEU A 239 11.17 1.59 13.04
C LEU A 239 10.31 2.85 13.14
N TRP A 240 8.99 2.70 13.01
CA TRP A 240 8.07 3.82 13.11
C TRP A 240 8.11 4.47 14.50
N ASP A 241 8.13 3.66 15.57
CA ASP A 241 8.28 4.15 16.96
C ASP A 241 9.57 4.95 17.14
N LEU A 242 10.69 4.46 16.61
CA LEU A 242 11.98 5.16 16.68
C LEU A 242 11.95 6.51 15.95
N LEU A 243 11.30 6.59 14.77
CA LEU A 243 11.18 7.84 14.03
C LEU A 243 10.27 8.85 14.76
N VAL A 244 9.13 8.41 15.28
CA VAL A 244 8.23 9.24 16.09
C VAL A 244 8.93 9.72 17.37
N ALA A 245 9.73 8.84 17.99
CA ALA A 245 10.49 9.14 19.19
C ALA A 245 11.58 10.20 18.99
N ASN A 246 12.04 10.35 17.75
CA ASN A 246 13.10 11.27 17.34
C ASN A 246 12.60 12.46 16.49
N ARG A 247 11.28 12.70 16.45
CA ARG A 247 10.68 13.76 15.62
C ARG A 247 11.25 15.16 15.82
N GLN A 248 11.82 15.47 16.99
CA GLN A 248 12.45 16.77 17.24
C GLN A 248 13.63 17.03 16.29
N HIS A 249 14.24 15.98 15.75
CA HIS A 249 15.28 16.10 14.73
C HIS A 249 14.71 16.22 13.31
N LEU A 250 13.49 15.73 13.09
CA LEU A 250 12.78 15.78 11.80
C LEU A 250 11.94 17.07 11.64
N GLY A 251 11.68 17.77 12.75
CA GLY A 251 10.73 18.89 12.80
C GLY A 251 9.26 18.49 12.56
N ARG A 252 8.95 17.18 12.47
CA ARG A 252 7.61 16.66 12.19
C ARG A 252 7.44 15.23 12.72
N VAL A 253 6.21 14.86 13.08
CA VAL A 253 5.83 13.47 13.34
C VAL A 253 5.54 12.77 12.01
N ILE A 254 6.22 11.65 11.76
CA ILE A 254 5.97 10.77 10.61
C ILE A 254 4.70 9.95 10.84
N GLY A 255 3.76 9.99 9.91
CA GLY A 255 2.54 9.16 9.95
C GLY A 255 2.79 7.74 9.44
N GLY A 256 2.05 6.76 9.93
CA GLY A 256 2.08 5.37 9.43
C GLY A 256 0.92 5.10 8.48
N VAL A 257 1.18 4.40 7.37
CA VAL A 257 0.15 3.93 6.43
C VAL A 257 0.32 2.45 6.10
N GLY A 258 -0.78 1.70 6.09
CA GLY A 258 -0.80 0.33 5.62
C GLY A 258 -1.25 0.25 4.16
N VAL A 259 -0.51 -0.51 3.37
CA VAL A 259 -0.81 -0.75 1.95
C VAL A 259 -0.68 -2.23 1.61
N SER A 260 -1.39 -2.66 0.56
CA SER A 260 -1.25 -4.02 0.03
C SER A 260 -0.08 -4.18 -0.92
N ASP A 261 0.46 -3.09 -1.46
CA ASP A 261 1.50 -3.14 -2.50
C ASP A 261 1.22 -4.21 -3.59
N SER A 262 -0.05 -4.27 -4.02
CA SER A 262 -0.56 -5.38 -4.83
C SER A 262 -0.03 -5.30 -6.26
N HIS A 263 0.69 -6.34 -6.68
CA HIS A 263 1.18 -6.50 -8.05
C HIS A 263 0.23 -7.32 -8.96
N GLY A 264 -1.01 -7.52 -8.50
CA GLY A 264 -2.03 -8.34 -9.13
C GLY A 264 -1.92 -9.84 -8.81
N SER A 265 -2.92 -10.62 -9.23
CA SER A 265 -3.01 -12.06 -8.98
C SER A 265 -2.03 -12.86 -9.86
N GLY A 266 -0.79 -13.02 -9.40
CA GLY A 266 0.05 -14.13 -9.85
C GLY A 266 -0.45 -15.45 -9.25
N PRO A 267 -0.15 -16.62 -9.86
CA PRO A 267 -0.57 -17.93 -9.34
C PRO A 267 0.00 -18.24 -7.94
N ASN A 268 0.98 -17.47 -7.47
CA ASN A 268 1.64 -17.63 -6.17
C ASN A 268 1.47 -16.41 -5.24
N VAL A 269 0.70 -15.39 -5.62
CA VAL A 269 0.37 -14.28 -4.71
C VAL A 269 -0.98 -14.63 -4.13
N GLN A 270 -0.97 -15.30 -2.98
CA GLN A 270 -2.21 -15.43 -2.24
C GLN A 270 -2.60 -14.01 -1.83
N GLN A 271 -3.84 -13.61 -2.05
CA GLN A 271 -4.34 -12.30 -1.59
C GLN A 271 -4.17 -12.12 -0.07
N ASP A 272 -3.87 -13.20 0.64
CA ASP A 272 -3.57 -13.27 2.07
C ASP A 272 -2.15 -12.80 2.43
N ASP A 273 -1.25 -12.67 1.45
CA ASP A 273 0.16 -12.28 1.66
C ASP A 273 0.34 -10.77 1.89
N TRP A 274 -0.63 -9.93 1.48
CA TRP A 274 -0.52 -8.47 1.57
C TRP A 274 -1.79 -7.78 2.06
N PRO A 275 -2.24 -8.07 3.28
CA PRO A 275 -3.59 -7.74 3.69
C PRO A 275 -3.72 -6.32 4.27
N PHE A 276 -2.70 -5.47 4.21
CA PHE A 276 -2.76 -4.20 4.92
C PHE A 276 -3.52 -3.12 4.14
N CYS A 277 -4.32 -2.37 4.87
CA CYS A 277 -4.95 -1.14 4.40
C CYS A 277 -4.85 -0.05 5.47
N THR A 278 -5.18 1.17 5.05
CA THR A 278 -5.27 2.34 5.92
C THR A 278 -6.75 2.70 6.06
N TRP A 279 -7.26 2.66 7.28
CA TRP A 279 -8.57 3.18 7.65
C TRP A 279 -8.45 4.62 8.08
N MET A 280 -9.36 5.46 7.61
CA MET A 280 -9.41 6.88 7.96
C MET A 280 -10.71 7.16 8.69
N VAL A 281 -10.65 7.96 9.75
CA VAL A 281 -11.83 8.37 10.51
C VAL A 281 -12.18 9.81 10.11
N PRO A 282 -13.05 10.03 9.11
CA PRO A 282 -13.39 11.37 8.68
C PRO A 282 -14.22 12.07 9.77
N ALA A 283 -13.85 13.30 10.11
CA ALA A 283 -14.55 14.07 11.15
C ALA A 283 -15.93 14.59 10.71
N THR A 284 -16.13 14.83 9.41
CA THR A 284 -17.28 15.64 8.94
C THR A 284 -18.05 15.02 7.77
N ALA A 285 -17.47 14.10 7.01
CA ALA A 285 -18.11 13.52 5.83
C ALA A 285 -17.92 11.99 5.78
N PRO A 286 -18.98 11.20 5.61
CA PRO A 286 -18.87 9.74 5.50
C PRO A 286 -18.09 9.29 4.27
N ARG A 287 -17.86 10.19 3.29
CA ARG A 287 -17.10 9.95 2.07
C ARG A 287 -16.20 11.16 1.78
N PRO A 288 -15.02 11.25 2.42
CA PRO A 288 -14.11 12.37 2.20
C PRO A 288 -13.65 12.37 0.73
N ASN A 289 -13.69 13.51 0.05
CA ASN A 289 -13.08 13.66 -1.27
C ASN A 289 -11.54 13.55 -1.19
N ARG A 290 -10.84 13.54 -2.33
CA ARG A 290 -9.37 13.40 -2.35
C ARG A 290 -8.62 14.42 -1.50
N SER A 291 -9.04 15.70 -1.53
CA SER A 291 -8.42 16.74 -0.70
C SER A 291 -8.61 16.42 0.78
N GLN A 292 -9.83 16.05 1.17
CA GLN A 292 -10.14 15.68 2.55
C GLN A 292 -9.38 14.42 3.00
N ILE A 293 -9.14 13.45 2.10
CA ILE A 293 -8.29 12.28 2.36
C ILE A 293 -6.85 12.72 2.62
N VAL A 294 -6.29 13.61 1.81
CA VAL A 294 -4.94 14.15 2.04
C VAL A 294 -4.87 14.95 3.34
N ASP A 295 -5.91 15.70 3.68
CA ASP A 295 -5.98 16.41 4.97
C ASP A 295 -6.03 15.44 6.15
N LEU A 296 -6.73 14.31 6.03
CA LEU A 296 -6.75 13.24 7.04
C LEU A 296 -5.38 12.57 7.19
N LEU A 297 -4.68 12.31 6.09
CA LEU A 297 -3.30 11.83 6.11
C LEU A 297 -2.37 12.83 6.81
N ARG A 298 -2.54 14.14 6.53
CA ARG A 298 -1.71 15.21 7.10
C ARG A 298 -1.92 15.36 8.59
N ALA A 299 -3.16 15.26 9.03
CA ALA A 299 -3.52 15.24 10.44
C ALA A 299 -3.21 13.90 11.13
N ARG A 300 -2.70 12.91 10.37
CA ARG A 300 -2.37 11.56 10.84
C ARG A 300 -3.57 10.82 11.46
N ARG A 301 -4.77 11.13 10.96
CA ARG A 301 -6.08 10.66 11.44
C ARG A 301 -6.46 9.32 10.81
N MET A 302 -5.51 8.40 10.80
CA MET A 302 -5.65 7.10 10.18
C MET A 302 -5.16 5.99 11.09
N ALA A 303 -5.83 4.84 11.07
CA ALA A 303 -5.25 3.61 11.60
C ALA A 303 -4.90 2.70 10.42
N PHE A 304 -3.95 1.79 10.60
CA PHE A 304 -3.70 0.77 9.59
C PHE A 304 -3.63 -0.61 10.20
N GLY A 305 -3.82 -1.62 9.36
CA GLY A 305 -3.80 -3.00 9.81
C GLY A 305 -4.40 -3.95 8.79
N ARG A 306 -4.69 -5.16 9.25
CA ARG A 306 -5.00 -6.31 8.40
C ARG A 306 -6.48 -6.34 7.98
N TYR A 307 -6.73 -6.30 6.68
CA TYR A 307 -8.00 -6.66 6.07
C TYR A 307 -8.24 -8.17 6.22
N ALA A 308 -9.15 -8.59 7.11
CA ALA A 308 -9.46 -9.99 7.33
C ALA A 308 -10.45 -10.53 6.28
N ARG A 309 -10.05 -11.50 5.45
CA ARG A 309 -10.98 -12.13 4.51
C ARG A 309 -11.75 -13.27 5.18
N GLY A 310 -13.08 -13.28 5.07
CA GLY A 310 -13.90 -14.47 5.38
C GLY A 310 -14.53 -14.54 6.78
N GLY A 311 -14.76 -13.39 7.43
CA GLY A 311 -15.60 -13.33 8.64
C GLY A 311 -15.01 -13.97 9.91
N ARG A 312 -13.70 -14.26 9.93
CA ARG A 312 -12.97 -14.79 11.11
C ARG A 312 -11.82 -13.92 11.59
N GLY A 313 -11.70 -12.70 11.07
CA GLY A 313 -10.91 -11.65 11.68
C GLY A 313 -11.76 -10.39 11.71
N LEU A 314 -11.33 -9.43 12.53
CA LEU A 314 -11.95 -8.13 12.74
C LEU A 314 -12.70 -7.64 11.49
N GLN A 315 -14.01 -7.40 11.67
CA GLN A 315 -14.86 -6.91 10.59
C GLN A 315 -14.24 -5.63 10.04
N HIS A 316 -14.40 -5.43 8.73
CA HIS A 316 -13.75 -4.38 7.93
C HIS A 316 -13.92 -2.94 8.43
N ASP A 317 -14.72 -2.77 9.47
CA ASP A 317 -15.24 -1.51 9.98
C ASP A 317 -14.84 -1.24 11.43
N THR A 318 -13.93 -2.03 12.03
CA THR A 318 -13.39 -1.69 13.35
C THR A 318 -12.42 -0.50 13.27
N LEU A 319 -13.03 0.67 13.24
CA LEU A 319 -12.38 1.94 13.47
C LEU A 319 -12.14 2.05 14.98
N PHE A 320 -10.96 2.51 15.34
CA PHE A 320 -10.76 2.99 16.69
C PHE A 320 -10.13 4.37 16.68
N ASP A 321 -10.38 5.05 17.78
CA ASP A 321 -9.95 6.41 18.01
C ASP A 321 -9.75 6.58 19.52
N PHE A 322 -8.90 7.51 19.92
CA PHE A 322 -8.60 7.69 21.33
C PHE A 322 -8.17 9.10 21.66
N THR A 323 -8.41 9.49 22.90
CA THR A 323 -8.02 10.80 23.47
C THR A 323 -7.31 10.61 24.80
N ILE A 324 -6.40 11.52 25.13
CA ILE A 324 -5.67 11.52 26.41
C ILE A 324 -6.13 12.71 27.27
N GLY A 325 -6.34 12.45 28.56
CA GLY A 325 -6.74 13.45 29.55
C GLY A 325 -8.17 13.98 29.38
N GLY A 326 -8.96 13.39 28.48
CA GLY A 326 -10.25 13.95 28.06
C GLY A 326 -10.11 15.20 27.19
N ASP A 327 -8.91 15.54 26.74
CA ASP A 327 -8.67 16.67 25.84
C ASP A 327 -8.93 16.25 24.38
N PRO A 328 -9.94 16.82 23.70
CA PRO A 328 -10.24 16.49 22.32
C PRO A 328 -9.15 16.94 21.33
N SER A 329 -8.24 17.84 21.74
CA SER A 329 -7.07 18.25 20.93
C SER A 329 -5.92 17.23 20.99
N LEU A 330 -5.90 16.33 21.97
CA LEU A 330 -4.92 15.26 22.11
C LEU A 330 -5.54 13.92 21.74
N ARG A 331 -6.00 13.89 20.50
CA ARG A 331 -6.63 12.74 19.88
C ARG A 331 -5.60 11.96 19.05
N MET A 332 -5.94 10.74 18.67
CA MET A 332 -5.17 9.94 17.72
C MET A 332 -4.67 10.79 16.52
N GLY A 333 -3.38 10.67 16.20
CA GLY A 333 -2.67 11.41 15.14
C GLY A 333 -2.06 12.76 15.58
N GLU A 334 -2.49 13.28 16.73
CA GLU A 334 -2.10 14.61 17.20
C GLU A 334 -0.81 14.60 18.03
N GLU A 335 -0.27 15.79 18.23
CA GLU A 335 0.82 16.08 19.15
C GLU A 335 0.44 17.27 20.03
N GLY A 336 0.72 17.19 21.33
CA GLY A 336 0.61 18.35 22.21
C GLY A 336 1.03 18.10 23.65
N SER A 337 0.70 19.03 24.54
CA SER A 337 1.21 19.06 25.91
C SER A 337 0.12 18.88 26.96
N LEU A 338 0.40 18.06 27.98
CA LEU A 338 -0.47 17.83 29.14
C LEU A 338 0.23 18.18 30.44
N ALA A 339 -0.56 18.58 31.44
CA ALA A 339 -0.07 18.68 32.80
C ALA A 339 0.52 17.32 33.22
N PRO A 340 1.75 17.27 33.78
CA PRO A 340 2.38 16.03 34.23
C PRO A 340 1.48 15.27 35.22
N GLY A 341 1.21 13.99 34.93
CA GLY A 341 0.43 13.15 35.83
C GLY A 341 0.73 11.66 35.64
N SER A 342 0.87 10.90 36.72
CA SER A 342 1.15 9.46 36.67
C SER A 342 -0.06 8.60 36.29
N SER A 343 -1.25 9.19 36.20
CA SER A 343 -2.52 8.50 35.96
C SER A 343 -3.46 9.35 35.11
N THR A 344 -2.98 9.80 33.95
CA THR A 344 -3.79 10.57 33.01
C THR A 344 -4.76 9.62 32.28
N PRO A 345 -6.08 9.89 32.27
CA PRO A 345 -7.04 9.02 31.59
C PRO A 345 -6.75 8.86 30.10
N LEU A 346 -6.86 7.63 29.60
CA LEU A 346 -6.83 7.32 28.17
C LEU A 346 -8.21 6.77 27.79
N ASN A 347 -8.95 7.51 26.96
CA ASN A 347 -10.26 7.09 26.49
C ASN A 347 -10.10 6.48 25.10
N VAL A 348 -10.35 5.18 24.96
CA VAL A 348 -10.33 4.49 23.66
C VAL A 348 -11.76 4.17 23.25
N GLN A 349 -12.14 4.58 22.04
CA GLN A 349 -13.42 4.29 21.41
C GLN A 349 -13.21 3.32 20.26
N LEU A 350 -13.86 2.16 20.31
CA LEU A 350 -13.95 1.23 19.20
C LEU A 350 -15.33 1.35 18.56
N SER A 351 -15.42 1.26 17.23
CA SER A 351 -16.73 1.09 16.57
C SER A 351 -17.38 -0.25 16.91
N GLU A 352 -16.56 -1.27 17.25
CA GLU A 352 -16.98 -2.60 17.71
C GLU A 352 -16.31 -2.91 19.04
N PRO A 353 -17.04 -2.99 20.17
CA PRO A 353 -16.43 -3.18 21.49
C PRO A 353 -15.69 -4.51 21.67
N ASP A 354 -16.17 -5.58 21.01
CA ASP A 354 -15.64 -6.96 21.14
C ASP A 354 -14.68 -7.34 20.01
N ALA A 355 -14.12 -6.32 19.37
CA ALA A 355 -13.18 -6.41 18.26
C ALA A 355 -11.92 -7.25 18.57
N GLY A 356 -11.39 -7.15 19.79
CA GLY A 356 -10.15 -7.83 20.16
C GLY A 356 -9.49 -7.22 21.40
N ALA A 357 -8.25 -7.61 21.65
CA ALA A 357 -7.46 -7.10 22.77
C ALA A 357 -6.82 -5.76 22.42
N LEU A 358 -7.00 -4.76 23.28
CA LEU A 358 -6.30 -3.48 23.18
C LEU A 358 -4.97 -3.55 23.90
N TRP A 359 -3.92 -3.09 23.24
CA TRP A 359 -2.57 -3.00 23.76
C TRP A 359 -2.10 -1.56 23.70
N LEU A 360 -1.57 -1.09 24.82
CA LEU A 360 -0.93 0.21 24.95
C LEU A 360 0.57 0.03 24.86
N ILE A 361 1.18 0.69 23.88
CA ILE A 361 2.62 0.79 23.71
C ILE A 361 3.05 2.20 24.09
N GLU A 362 3.96 2.32 25.04
CA GLU A 362 4.54 3.59 25.46
C GLU A 362 6.00 3.61 25.09
N THR A 363 6.40 4.62 24.29
CA THR A 363 7.77 4.82 23.86
C THR A 363 8.26 6.15 24.41
N HIS A 364 9.25 6.11 25.29
CA HIS A 364 9.83 7.34 25.83
C HIS A 364 10.60 8.10 24.76
N LEU A 365 10.38 9.41 24.71
CA LEU A 365 11.03 10.29 23.75
C LEU A 365 12.47 10.57 24.16
N ALA A 366 13.34 10.68 23.17
CA ALA A 366 14.73 11.06 23.39
C ALA A 366 14.81 12.40 24.14
N THR A 367 15.50 12.41 25.28
CA THR A 367 15.90 13.65 25.97
C THR A 367 17.42 13.70 25.94
N GLY A 368 18.01 14.46 25.00
CA GLY A 368 19.46 14.59 24.88
C GLY A 368 19.92 15.21 23.56
N PRO A 369 21.20 15.60 23.46
CA PRO A 369 21.78 16.04 22.20
C PRO A 369 21.97 14.83 21.26
N GLY A 370 21.34 14.88 20.09
CA GLY A 370 21.42 13.83 19.06
C GLY A 370 20.31 12.78 19.12
N TYR A 371 20.37 11.82 18.19
CA TYR A 371 19.36 10.77 18.05
C TYR A 371 19.43 9.77 19.23
N SER A 372 18.29 9.47 19.87
CA SER A 372 18.21 8.36 20.82
C SER A 372 17.55 7.16 20.15
N LEU A 373 18.35 6.13 19.93
CA LEU A 373 17.87 4.84 19.41
C LEU A 373 17.60 3.83 20.54
N ASP A 374 18.03 4.16 21.76
CA ASP A 374 17.64 3.47 22.98
C ASP A 374 16.31 4.06 23.44
N ILE A 375 15.23 3.35 23.14
CA ILE A 375 13.88 3.71 23.59
C ILE A 375 13.45 2.77 24.72
N GLU A 376 12.96 3.34 25.82
CA GLU A 376 12.22 2.58 26.81
C GLU A 376 10.83 2.31 26.23
N ARG A 377 10.55 1.03 25.91
CA ARG A 377 9.26 0.58 25.39
C ARG A 377 8.52 -0.24 26.44
N GLY A 378 7.39 0.27 26.90
CA GLY A 378 6.43 -0.46 27.72
C GLY A 378 5.29 -0.99 26.85
N GLU A 379 4.84 -2.21 27.10
CA GLU A 379 3.68 -2.80 26.43
C GLU A 379 2.77 -3.47 27.46
N ARG A 380 1.48 -3.14 27.44
CA ARG A 380 0.48 -3.79 28.30
C ARG A 380 -0.89 -3.87 27.63
N GLN A 381 -1.64 -4.91 27.94
CA GLN A 381 -3.05 -4.99 27.58
C GLN A 381 -3.87 -4.00 28.43
N ILE A 382 -4.85 -3.34 27.82
CA ILE A 382 -5.72 -2.35 28.46
C ILE A 382 -7.20 -2.66 28.17
N SER A 383 -8.10 -2.06 28.96
CA SER A 383 -9.54 -2.03 28.67
C SER A 383 -9.95 -0.65 28.12
N GLN A 384 -11.08 -0.58 27.43
CA GLN A 384 -11.60 0.68 26.88
C GLN A 384 -11.94 1.73 27.95
N GLN A 385 -12.29 1.29 29.17
CA GLN A 385 -12.92 2.13 30.19
C GLN A 385 -12.00 2.53 31.35
N ALA A 386 -10.80 1.95 31.46
CA ALA A 386 -9.94 2.13 32.63
C ALA A 386 -8.45 2.26 32.31
N ALA A 387 -8.11 2.61 31.06
CA ALA A 387 -6.72 2.82 30.69
C ALA A 387 -6.22 4.17 31.23
N VAL A 388 -5.00 4.16 31.78
CA VAL A 388 -4.28 5.37 32.17
C VAL A 388 -2.88 5.35 31.58
N VAL A 389 -2.35 6.55 31.34
CA VAL A 389 -1.00 6.79 30.84
C VAL A 389 -0.26 7.70 31.80
N ASP A 390 1.02 7.43 31.99
CA ASP A 390 1.91 8.30 32.74
C ASP A 390 2.39 9.42 31.81
N THR A 391 2.02 10.67 32.07
CA THR A 391 2.44 11.84 31.28
C THR A 391 3.53 12.65 31.95
N THR A 392 4.18 12.12 33.00
CA THR A 392 5.29 12.78 33.70
C THR A 392 6.53 12.96 32.83
N ARG A 393 6.64 12.17 31.74
CA ARG A 393 7.71 12.24 30.75
C ARG A 393 7.12 12.31 29.35
N ALA A 394 7.85 12.97 28.46
CA ALA A 394 7.49 13.04 27.06
C ALA A 394 7.51 11.62 26.45
N LYS A 395 6.44 11.23 25.76
CA LYS A 395 6.28 9.89 25.17
C LYS A 395 5.45 9.91 23.89
N ALA A 396 5.74 8.95 23.02
CA ALA A 396 4.81 8.50 22.00
C ALA A 396 3.96 7.37 22.56
N ILE A 397 2.66 7.43 22.33
CA ILE A 397 1.70 6.44 22.78
C ILE A 397 1.08 5.81 21.54
N ARG A 398 1.27 4.50 21.34
CA ARG A 398 0.60 3.72 20.31
C ARG A 398 -0.46 2.84 20.93
N ILE A 399 -1.63 2.78 20.30
CA ILE A 399 -2.64 1.78 20.61
C ILE A 399 -2.64 0.75 19.50
N GLU A 400 -2.60 -0.52 19.88
CA GLU A 400 -2.74 -1.66 18.98
C GLU A 400 -4.01 -2.43 19.34
N LEU A 401 -4.86 -2.63 18.35
CA LEU A 401 -5.93 -3.61 18.41
C LEU A 401 -5.40 -4.92 17.82
N ARG A 402 -5.41 -5.98 18.63
CA ARG A 402 -4.97 -7.31 18.23
C ARG A 402 -6.15 -8.28 18.25
N ASP A 403 -6.22 -9.17 17.28
CA ASP A 403 -7.22 -10.23 17.26
C ASP A 403 -6.94 -11.30 18.34
N ASP A 404 -7.82 -12.30 18.46
CA ASP A 404 -7.69 -13.40 19.43
C ASP A 404 -6.41 -14.24 19.25
N SER A 405 -5.78 -14.17 18.07
CA SER A 405 -4.50 -14.83 17.79
C SER A 405 -3.29 -13.96 18.15
N GLY A 406 -3.52 -12.74 18.64
CA GLY A 406 -2.48 -11.76 18.95
C GLY A 406 -1.94 -11.03 17.72
N VAL A 407 -2.56 -11.17 16.55
CA VAL A 407 -2.11 -10.53 15.32
C VAL A 407 -2.61 -9.09 15.27
N LEU A 408 -1.74 -8.18 14.84
CA LEU A 408 -2.07 -6.77 14.66
C LEU A 408 -3.21 -6.60 13.66
N ALA A 409 -4.29 -5.99 14.12
CA ALA A 409 -5.45 -5.72 13.29
C ALA A 409 -5.65 -4.25 13.00
N SER A 410 -5.30 -3.35 13.93
CA SER A 410 -5.33 -1.91 13.69
C SER A 410 -4.38 -1.18 14.64
N THR A 411 -3.72 -0.10 14.22
CA THR A 411 -2.88 0.72 15.11
C THR A 411 -2.71 2.17 14.66
N ASN A 412 -2.47 3.08 15.63
CA ASN A 412 -1.98 4.44 15.42
C ASN A 412 -1.39 5.06 16.70
N HIS A 413 -0.72 6.21 16.57
CA HIS A 413 -0.06 6.97 17.64
C HIS A 413 -0.80 8.26 18.05
N VAL A 414 -0.45 8.75 19.24
CA VAL A 414 -0.51 10.16 19.65
C VAL A 414 0.79 10.49 20.36
N VAL A 415 1.19 11.76 20.34
CA VAL A 415 2.43 12.20 20.98
C VAL A 415 2.14 13.22 22.06
N VAL A 416 2.68 12.97 23.26
CA VAL A 416 2.41 13.79 24.45
C VAL A 416 3.71 14.31 25.05
N HIS A 417 3.69 15.59 25.42
CA HIS A 417 4.73 16.24 26.21
C HIS A 417 4.19 16.67 27.57
N PRO A 418 5.02 16.65 28.63
CA PRO A 418 4.71 17.40 29.85
C PRO A 418 4.71 18.91 29.55
N GLN A 419 3.74 19.64 30.10
CA GLN A 419 3.66 21.11 30.05
C GLN A 419 4.80 21.81 30.78
#